data_AF-A0A7S0FDD6-F1
#
_entry.id   AF-A0A7S0FDD6-F1
#
_cell.length_a   1.000
_cell.length_b   1.000
_cell.length_c   1.000
_cell.angle_alpha   90.00
_cell.angle_beta   90.00
_cell.angle_gamma   90.00
#
_symmetry.space_group_name_H-M   'P 1'
#
loop_
_entity.id
_entity.type
_entity.pdbx_description
1 polymer ?
#
loop_
_entity_poly.entity_id
_entity_poly.type
_entity_poly.pdbx_seq_one_letter_code
_entity_poly.pdbx_strand_id
1 'polypeptide(L)'
;MAALLAFVVLAAPVCTAAERQLAAANPIRKVVTMLQDMKAKVTEEGEREQALYEKFMCYCKNSGGTLEQSIDDGKAKIASLTSALEESGQKKGQTAADLKEHQASRSEAEDAMAKATALREKQAAAFAAEKADSDANTAALTKAIPLIEKGMAGAFLQTGEASALRRFAMEKATLPDQSRQDLLAFLSGTEGSGYVPQSGEIVGILKQLLEEMDKSMAEALAAETESISTYEALMAAKKKEVETLTAQIEEEQRRIGELGVALASMENDLTDTQESLAADSKFKAELETSCSTKTEEWEEIKRTRAEELKALAETIKVLNDDDALEVFKKTLPSASASFMQYPTNAASQRAKALAMLRAVRHNATPRPELDFIAVALSGKKIGFDKVISMIDEMAANLKKEQESDDAKKEYCESQLDISEDKKKGLELALSDSETAIEKMEGSIATLKEEIAALETGIKALDKSVAEATENR
;
A
#
# COMPACT_ATOMS: atom_id res chain seq x y z
N MET A 1 41.74 33.26 -60.56
CA MET A 1 41.95 34.72 -60.53
C MET A 1 42.96 34.98 -59.41
N ALA A 2 44.26 34.98 -59.69
CA ALA A 2 45.08 36.14 -60.14
C ALA A 2 45.06 37.25 -59.06
N ALA A 3 46.16 37.76 -58.49
CA ALA A 3 47.58 37.87 -58.85
C ALA A 3 48.40 38.01 -57.53
N LEU A 4 49.61 37.47 -57.33
CA LEU A 4 50.93 37.71 -57.95
C LEU A 4 51.61 39.03 -57.47
N LEU A 5 52.89 38.89 -57.07
CA LEU A 5 53.97 39.88 -56.79
C LEU A 5 54.41 39.92 -55.31
N ALA A 6 55.41 39.16 -54.85
CA ALA A 6 56.85 39.21 -55.17
C ALA A 6 57.55 40.52 -54.72
N PHE A 7 58.26 40.46 -53.58
CA PHE A 7 59.55 41.16 -53.42
C PHE A 7 60.43 40.41 -52.41
N VAL A 8 61.57 39.92 -52.91
CA VAL A 8 62.68 39.33 -52.16
C VAL A 8 63.77 40.38 -52.10
N VAL A 9 64.27 40.76 -50.92
CA VAL A 9 65.66 41.21 -50.71
C VAL A 9 66.17 40.81 -49.31
N LEU A 10 67.12 39.88 -49.35
CA LEU A 10 68.28 39.60 -48.49
C LEU A 10 68.65 40.60 -47.36
N ALA A 11 68.77 40.11 -46.12
CA ALA A 11 69.88 40.40 -45.19
C ALA A 11 69.89 39.42 -44.00
N ALA A 12 70.97 38.64 -43.87
CA ALA A 12 71.37 37.93 -42.65
C ALA A 12 72.62 38.63 -42.07
N PRO A 13 73.22 38.18 -40.95
CA PRO A 13 72.77 38.28 -39.57
C PRO A 13 73.76 39.12 -38.72
N VAL A 14 73.28 39.93 -37.76
CA VAL A 14 74.14 40.47 -36.69
C VAL A 14 73.56 40.01 -35.35
N CYS A 15 73.93 38.78 -34.99
CA CYS A 15 73.99 38.37 -33.60
C CYS A 15 75.12 39.13 -32.89
N THR A 16 74.99 39.23 -31.57
CA THR A 16 76.02 39.62 -30.58
C THR A 16 76.13 41.11 -30.22
N ALA A 17 75.11 41.65 -29.54
CA ALA A 17 75.34 42.74 -28.58
C ALA A 17 74.28 42.83 -27.46
N ALA A 18 73.07 42.30 -27.66
CA ALA A 18 71.96 42.49 -26.70
C ALA A 18 71.89 41.45 -25.56
N GLU A 19 72.56 40.30 -25.66
CA GLU A 19 72.49 39.25 -24.61
C GLU A 19 73.51 39.43 -23.47
N ARG A 20 74.41 40.42 -23.54
CA ARG A 20 75.45 40.62 -22.51
C ARG A 20 75.02 41.50 -21.32
N GLN A 21 73.83 42.11 -21.36
CA GLN A 21 73.38 43.04 -20.31
C GLN A 21 72.48 42.42 -19.23
N LEU A 22 72.16 41.12 -19.32
CA LEU A 22 71.50 40.35 -18.25
C LEU A 22 72.49 39.64 -17.31
N ALA A 23 73.79 39.69 -17.61
CA ALA A 23 74.85 39.08 -16.79
C ALA A 23 75.36 39.99 -15.64
N ALA A 24 74.69 41.13 -15.39
CA ALA A 24 74.97 42.03 -14.26
C ALA A 24 73.83 42.09 -13.23
N ALA A 25 72.89 41.15 -13.26
CA ALA A 25 71.93 40.99 -12.17
C ALA A 25 72.65 40.36 -10.97
N ASN A 26 72.97 41.19 -9.98
CA ASN A 26 73.51 40.77 -8.68
C ASN A 26 72.69 39.57 -8.15
N PRO A 27 73.28 38.41 -7.82
CA PRO A 27 72.55 37.19 -7.47
C PRO A 27 71.47 37.39 -6.40
N ILE A 28 71.68 38.35 -5.49
CA ILE A 28 70.74 38.73 -4.42
C ILE A 28 69.46 39.37 -4.98
N ARG A 29 69.52 40.17 -6.06
CA ARG A 29 68.32 40.71 -6.71
C ARG A 29 67.42 39.60 -7.24
N LYS A 30 67.99 38.51 -7.79
CA LYS A 30 67.21 37.35 -8.23
C LYS A 30 66.50 36.67 -7.06
N VAL A 31 67.15 36.56 -5.90
CA VAL A 31 66.54 36.00 -4.68
C VAL A 31 65.42 36.90 -4.16
N VAL A 32 65.63 38.23 -4.14
CA VAL A 32 64.59 39.19 -3.74
C VAL A 32 63.38 39.15 -4.69
N THR A 33 63.60 39.11 -6.01
CA THR A 33 62.49 38.97 -6.99
C THR A 33 61.75 37.65 -6.79
N MET A 34 62.47 36.54 -6.56
CA MET A 34 61.84 35.25 -6.26
C MET A 34 60.99 35.29 -4.97
N LEU A 35 61.46 35.95 -3.91
CA LEU A 35 60.68 36.12 -2.67
C LEU A 35 59.47 37.02 -2.86
N GLN A 36 59.57 38.07 -3.70
CA GLN A 36 58.44 38.92 -4.09
C GLN A 36 57.40 38.14 -4.90
N ASP A 37 57.84 37.30 -5.84
CA ASP A 37 56.96 36.42 -6.61
C ASP A 37 56.30 35.35 -5.73
N MET A 38 57.03 34.79 -4.75
CA MET A 38 56.46 33.89 -3.74
C MET A 38 55.39 34.59 -2.90
N LYS A 39 55.66 35.82 -2.43
CA LYS A 39 54.67 36.62 -1.70
C LYS A 39 53.41 36.84 -2.54
N ALA A 40 53.56 37.18 -3.83
CA ALA A 40 52.44 37.37 -4.75
C ALA A 40 51.63 36.08 -4.96
N LYS A 41 52.30 34.92 -5.10
CA LYS A 41 51.63 33.62 -5.20
C LYS A 41 50.88 33.25 -3.92
N VAL A 42 51.47 33.47 -2.75
CA VAL A 42 50.83 33.21 -1.45
C VAL A 42 49.57 34.07 -1.27
N THR A 43 49.59 35.33 -1.73
CA THR A 43 48.38 36.18 -1.74
C THR A 43 47.32 35.68 -2.71
N GLU A 44 47.69 35.26 -3.93
CA GLU A 44 46.74 34.73 -4.92
C GLU A 44 46.11 33.40 -4.46
N GLU A 45 46.90 32.51 -3.86
CA GLU A 45 46.43 31.27 -3.24
C GLU A 45 45.47 31.57 -2.08
N GLY A 46 45.75 32.62 -1.29
CA GLY A 46 44.86 33.07 -0.23
C GLY A 46 43.49 33.54 -0.71
N GLU A 47 43.44 34.32 -1.78
CA GLU A 47 42.17 34.76 -2.39
C GLU A 47 41.37 33.57 -2.96
N ARG A 48 42.05 32.61 -3.60
CA ARG A 48 41.39 31.40 -4.12
C ARG A 48 40.82 30.52 -3.01
N GLU A 49 41.58 30.29 -1.94
CA GLU A 49 41.09 29.50 -0.81
C GLU A 49 39.98 30.21 -0.03
N GLN A 50 40.04 31.55 0.10
CA GLN A 50 38.96 32.32 0.71
C GLN A 50 37.66 32.16 -0.08
N ALA A 51 37.72 32.26 -1.41
CA ALA A 51 36.54 32.06 -2.26
C ALA A 51 35.97 30.63 -2.15
N LEU A 52 36.83 29.62 -1.97
CA LEU A 52 36.40 28.24 -1.72
C LEU A 52 35.75 28.07 -0.34
N TYR A 53 36.32 28.68 0.69
CA TYR A 53 35.76 28.69 2.04
C TYR A 53 34.38 29.35 2.08
N GLU A 54 34.24 30.52 1.45
CA GLU A 54 32.94 31.23 1.37
C GLU A 54 31.88 30.38 0.67
N LYS A 55 32.25 29.69 -0.43
CA LYS A 55 31.36 28.73 -1.11
C LYS A 55 30.98 27.55 -0.20
N PHE A 56 31.94 27.00 0.53
CA PHE A 56 31.67 25.89 1.46
C PHE A 56 30.75 26.34 2.61
N MET A 57 30.96 27.53 3.18
CA MET A 57 30.08 28.07 4.22
C MET A 57 28.68 28.41 3.70
N CYS A 58 28.56 28.83 2.44
CA CYS A 58 27.27 28.99 1.78
C CYS A 58 26.54 27.63 1.64
N TYR A 59 27.25 26.57 1.24
CA TYR A 59 26.71 25.21 1.25
C TYR A 59 26.26 24.78 2.65
N CYS A 60 27.10 24.97 3.68
CA CYS A 60 26.75 24.68 5.07
C CYS A 60 25.45 25.37 5.52
N LYS A 61 25.30 26.66 5.23
CA LYS A 61 24.09 27.43 5.60
C LYS A 61 22.86 26.97 4.83
N ASN A 62 22.97 26.82 3.52
CA ASN A 62 21.83 26.45 2.68
C ASN A 62 21.38 25.02 2.97
N SER A 63 22.32 24.07 2.96
CA SER A 63 22.05 22.66 3.24
C SER A 63 21.52 22.48 4.66
N GLY A 64 22.09 23.18 5.65
CA GLY A 64 21.59 23.15 7.03
C GLY A 64 20.14 23.64 7.13
N GLY A 65 19.81 24.76 6.46
CA GLY A 65 18.45 25.28 6.45
C GLY A 65 17.44 24.37 5.74
N THR A 66 17.80 23.82 4.57
CA THR A 66 16.93 22.87 3.85
C THR A 66 16.71 21.57 4.62
N LEU A 67 17.75 21.09 5.32
CA LEU A 67 17.69 19.86 6.09
C LEU A 67 16.88 20.03 7.37
N GLU A 68 17.00 21.19 8.04
CA GLU A 68 16.15 21.53 9.18
C GLU A 68 14.68 21.62 8.78
N GLN A 69 14.39 22.22 7.63
CA GLN A 69 13.03 22.23 7.08
C GLN A 69 12.53 20.81 6.77
N SER A 70 13.35 19.96 6.13
CA SER A 70 13.02 18.54 5.87
C SER A 70 12.69 17.78 7.16
N ILE A 71 13.47 18.01 8.22
CA ILE A 71 13.26 17.39 9.54
C ILE A 71 11.93 17.84 10.15
N ASP A 72 11.60 19.13 10.08
CA ASP A 72 10.36 19.65 10.66
C ASP A 72 9.13 19.20 9.85
N ASP A 73 9.23 19.20 8.52
CA ASP A 73 8.20 18.65 7.62
C ASP A 73 8.00 17.14 7.88
N GLY A 74 9.09 16.39 8.06
CA GLY A 74 9.06 14.97 8.42
C GLY A 74 8.37 14.70 9.76
N LYS A 75 8.67 15.48 10.80
CA LYS A 75 7.97 15.39 12.10
C LYS A 75 6.48 15.71 11.99
N ALA A 76 6.13 16.75 11.24
CA ALA A 76 4.74 17.12 11.00
C ALA A 76 3.99 16.00 10.25
N LYS A 77 4.63 15.40 9.24
CA LYS A 77 4.08 14.27 8.48
C LYS A 77 3.89 13.04 9.37
N ILE A 78 4.86 12.70 10.23
CA ILE A 78 4.73 11.60 11.21
C ILE A 78 3.51 11.82 12.12
N ALA A 79 3.36 13.00 12.70
CA ALA A 79 2.23 13.32 13.56
C ALA A 79 0.90 13.18 12.81
N SER A 80 0.81 13.69 11.58
CA SER A 80 -0.37 13.58 10.73
C SER A 80 -0.69 12.12 10.38
N LEU A 81 0.32 11.31 10.02
CA LEU A 81 0.15 9.91 9.67
C LEU A 81 -0.30 9.07 10.88
N THR A 82 0.25 9.33 12.06
CA THR A 82 -0.18 8.65 13.30
C THR A 82 -1.66 8.92 13.59
N SER A 83 -2.11 10.18 13.53
CA SER A 83 -3.53 10.51 13.73
C SER A 83 -4.43 9.88 12.65
N ALA A 84 -4.01 9.88 11.38
CA ALA A 84 -4.77 9.28 10.29
C ALA A 84 -4.87 7.75 10.41
N LEU A 85 -3.83 7.08 10.90
CA LEU A 85 -3.83 5.65 11.20
C LEU A 85 -4.82 5.31 12.31
N GLU A 86 -4.84 6.09 13.40
CA GLU A 86 -5.81 5.88 14.49
C GLU A 86 -7.24 6.05 14.00
N GLU A 87 -7.54 7.14 13.28
CA GLU A 87 -8.87 7.41 12.74
C GLU A 87 -9.32 6.31 11.76
N SER A 88 -8.44 5.91 10.84
CA SER A 88 -8.74 4.86 9.85
C SER A 88 -8.89 3.49 10.51
N GLY A 89 -8.12 3.21 11.56
CA GLY A 89 -8.23 2.01 12.38
C GLY A 89 -9.57 1.94 13.10
N GLN A 90 -10.02 3.04 13.70
CA GLN A 90 -11.33 3.15 14.34
C GLN A 90 -12.46 2.97 13.32
N LYS A 91 -12.40 3.64 12.16
CA LYS A 91 -13.40 3.48 11.09
C LYS A 91 -13.48 2.04 10.59
N LYS A 92 -12.35 1.37 10.43
CA LYS A 92 -12.31 -0.05 10.04
C LYS A 92 -12.95 -0.93 11.12
N GLY A 93 -12.66 -0.66 12.39
CA GLY A 93 -13.27 -1.34 13.53
C GLY A 93 -14.79 -1.18 13.58
N GLN A 94 -15.29 0.04 13.39
CA GLN A 94 -16.72 0.34 13.32
C GLN A 94 -17.38 -0.39 12.13
N THR A 95 -16.83 -0.25 10.93
CA THR A 95 -17.36 -0.90 9.72
C THR A 95 -17.40 -2.43 9.89
N ALA A 96 -16.43 -3.03 10.58
CA ALA A 96 -16.42 -4.46 10.87
C ALA A 96 -17.46 -4.89 11.93
N ALA A 97 -17.86 -3.98 12.82
CA ALA A 97 -18.96 -4.22 13.75
C ALA A 97 -20.31 -4.14 13.02
N ASP A 98 -20.52 -3.09 12.23
CA ASP A 98 -21.71 -2.88 11.40
C ASP A 98 -21.94 -4.07 10.45
N LEU A 99 -20.86 -4.56 9.81
CA LEU A 99 -20.90 -5.76 8.96
C LEU A 99 -21.45 -7.00 9.70
N LYS A 100 -21.06 -7.21 10.95
CA LYS A 100 -21.56 -8.35 11.74
C LYS A 100 -23.02 -8.18 12.11
N GLU A 101 -23.42 -6.95 12.44
CA GLU A 101 -24.81 -6.62 12.74
C GLU A 101 -25.70 -6.87 11.51
N HIS A 102 -25.33 -6.34 10.35
CA HIS A 102 -26.08 -6.54 9.11
C HIS A 102 -26.14 -8.00 8.67
N GLN A 103 -25.06 -8.78 8.86
CA GLN A 103 -25.07 -10.23 8.63
C GLN A 103 -26.07 -10.96 9.54
N ALA A 104 -26.12 -10.59 10.83
CA ALA A 104 -27.08 -11.15 11.76
C ALA A 104 -28.52 -10.77 11.39
N SER A 105 -28.78 -9.49 11.10
CA SER A 105 -30.10 -9.02 10.67
C SER A 105 -30.58 -9.70 9.39
N ARG A 106 -29.67 -9.96 8.43
CA ARG A 106 -30.02 -10.69 7.20
C ARG A 106 -30.46 -12.12 7.52
N SER A 107 -29.69 -12.82 8.35
CA SER A 107 -30.03 -14.18 8.78
C SER A 107 -31.36 -14.23 9.53
N GLU A 108 -31.63 -13.26 10.40
CA GLU A 108 -32.89 -13.17 11.13
C GLU A 108 -34.08 -12.90 10.19
N ALA A 109 -33.89 -12.07 9.16
CA ALA A 109 -34.90 -11.81 8.14
C ALA A 109 -35.21 -13.05 7.29
N GLU A 110 -34.19 -13.81 6.87
CA GLU A 110 -34.35 -15.09 6.15
C GLU A 110 -35.08 -16.14 7.00
N ASP A 111 -34.72 -16.25 8.29
CA ASP A 111 -35.41 -17.13 9.24
C ASP A 111 -36.87 -16.73 9.45
N ALA A 112 -37.16 -15.44 9.53
CA ALA A 112 -38.52 -14.93 9.66
C ALA A 112 -39.35 -15.25 8.42
N MET A 113 -38.77 -15.12 7.22
CA MET A 113 -39.41 -15.51 5.96
C MET A 113 -39.71 -17.01 5.93
N ALA A 114 -38.75 -17.86 6.33
CA ALA A 114 -38.95 -19.30 6.37
C ALA A 114 -40.07 -19.71 7.37
N LYS A 115 -40.09 -19.10 8.55
CA LYS A 115 -41.15 -19.33 9.56
C LYS A 115 -42.52 -18.85 9.06
N ALA A 116 -42.58 -17.70 8.41
CA ALA A 116 -43.81 -17.17 7.82
C ALA A 116 -44.35 -18.12 6.73
N THR A 117 -43.49 -18.61 5.83
CA THR A 117 -43.85 -19.57 4.78
C THR A 117 -44.37 -20.88 5.38
N ALA A 118 -43.67 -21.45 6.36
CA ALA A 118 -44.11 -22.69 7.02
C ALA A 118 -45.44 -22.53 7.76
N LEU A 119 -45.71 -21.34 8.34
CA LEU A 119 -47.01 -21.05 8.96
C LEU A 119 -48.10 -20.91 7.90
N ARG A 120 -47.80 -20.23 6.80
CA ARG A 120 -48.74 -20.02 5.69
C ARG A 120 -49.13 -21.35 5.03
N GLU A 121 -48.20 -22.25 4.81
CA GLU A 121 -48.47 -23.60 4.29
C GLU A 121 -49.42 -24.38 5.20
N LYS A 122 -49.22 -24.31 6.53
CA LYS A 122 -50.11 -24.95 7.51
C LYS A 122 -51.52 -24.33 7.49
N GLN A 123 -51.61 -23.01 7.41
CA GLN A 123 -52.89 -22.28 7.34
C GLN A 123 -53.63 -22.60 6.04
N ALA A 124 -52.92 -22.59 4.90
CA ALA A 124 -53.48 -22.94 3.59
C ALA A 124 -54.02 -24.38 3.57
N ALA A 125 -53.26 -25.33 4.14
CA ALA A 125 -53.69 -26.72 4.24
C ALA A 125 -54.93 -26.89 5.13
N ALA A 126 -54.98 -26.19 6.28
CA ALA A 126 -56.14 -26.19 7.17
C ALA A 126 -57.38 -25.57 6.50
N PHE A 127 -57.21 -24.44 5.82
CA PHE A 127 -58.26 -23.79 5.06
C PHE A 127 -58.78 -24.68 3.92
N ALA A 128 -57.89 -25.31 3.15
CA ALA A 128 -58.28 -26.22 2.07
C ALA A 128 -59.10 -27.42 2.59
N ALA A 129 -58.73 -27.98 3.76
CA ALA A 129 -59.47 -29.06 4.40
C ALA A 129 -60.87 -28.59 4.87
N GLU A 130 -60.96 -27.45 5.56
CA GLU A 130 -62.23 -26.90 6.04
C GLU A 130 -63.15 -26.49 4.89
N LYS A 131 -62.58 -25.91 3.82
CA LYS A 131 -63.29 -25.57 2.60
C LYS A 131 -63.87 -26.82 1.93
N ALA A 132 -63.09 -27.90 1.83
CA ALA A 132 -63.56 -29.15 1.23
C ALA A 132 -64.69 -29.80 2.05
N ASP A 133 -64.60 -29.78 3.38
CA ASP A 133 -65.67 -30.26 4.27
C ASP A 133 -66.93 -29.40 4.11
N SER A 134 -66.77 -28.07 4.13
CA SER A 134 -67.87 -27.11 3.94
C SER A 134 -68.55 -27.28 2.57
N ASP A 135 -67.78 -27.39 1.48
CA ASP A 135 -68.29 -27.64 0.12
C ASP A 135 -69.11 -28.95 0.06
N ALA A 136 -68.62 -30.02 0.70
CA ALA A 136 -69.32 -31.30 0.76
C ALA A 136 -70.63 -31.22 1.54
N ASN A 137 -70.63 -30.51 2.67
CA ASN A 137 -71.80 -30.34 3.54
C ASN A 137 -72.86 -29.43 2.89
N THR A 138 -72.46 -28.31 2.27
CA THR A 138 -73.34 -27.42 1.49
C THR A 138 -73.97 -28.16 0.31
N ALA A 139 -73.21 -29.01 -0.40
CA ALA A 139 -73.75 -29.83 -1.48
C ALA A 139 -74.77 -30.87 -1.00
N ALA A 140 -74.53 -31.49 0.17
CA ALA A 140 -75.48 -32.40 0.79
C ALA A 140 -76.79 -31.69 1.19
N LEU A 141 -76.69 -30.50 1.81
CA LEU A 141 -77.84 -29.66 2.16
C LEU A 141 -78.66 -29.22 0.94
N THR A 142 -77.97 -28.77 -0.11
CA THR A 142 -78.59 -28.32 -1.38
C THR A 142 -79.37 -29.44 -2.07
N LYS A 143 -78.91 -30.69 -1.96
CA LYS A 143 -79.65 -31.87 -2.45
C LYS A 143 -80.78 -32.30 -1.52
N ALA A 144 -80.58 -32.21 -0.20
CA ALA A 144 -81.53 -32.65 0.82
C ALA A 144 -82.82 -31.82 0.81
N ILE A 145 -82.69 -30.50 0.79
CA ILE A 145 -83.81 -29.54 0.86
C ILE A 145 -84.90 -29.85 -0.20
N PRO A 146 -84.61 -29.93 -1.52
CA PRO A 146 -85.64 -30.17 -2.53
C PRO A 146 -86.23 -31.59 -2.49
N LEU A 147 -85.48 -32.59 -2.02
CA LEU A 147 -85.98 -33.96 -1.86
C LEU A 147 -86.99 -34.06 -0.71
N ILE A 148 -86.74 -33.34 0.39
CA ILE A 148 -87.64 -33.29 1.55
C ILE A 148 -88.89 -32.45 1.22
N GLU A 149 -88.74 -31.32 0.51
CA GLU A 149 -89.86 -30.49 0.05
C GLU A 149 -90.83 -31.25 -0.87
N LYS A 150 -90.32 -32.15 -1.72
CA LYS A 150 -91.12 -32.99 -2.63
C LYS A 150 -91.73 -34.23 -1.95
N GLY A 151 -91.59 -34.39 -0.63
CA GLY A 151 -92.13 -35.53 0.12
C GLY A 151 -91.36 -36.83 -0.08
N MET A 152 -90.14 -36.78 -0.63
CA MET A 152 -89.27 -37.94 -0.87
C MET A 152 -88.27 -38.17 0.27
N ALA A 153 -88.63 -37.78 1.50
CA ALA A 153 -87.77 -37.87 2.68
C ALA A 153 -87.27 -39.32 2.94
N GLY A 154 -88.11 -40.33 2.77
CA GLY A 154 -87.74 -41.73 2.97
C GLY A 154 -86.67 -42.23 1.99
N ALA A 155 -86.67 -41.74 0.74
CA ALA A 155 -85.63 -42.05 -0.24
C ALA A 155 -84.32 -41.32 0.08
N PHE A 156 -84.39 -40.08 0.60
CA PHE A 156 -83.23 -39.31 1.02
C PHE A 156 -82.52 -39.94 2.23
N LEU A 157 -83.26 -40.41 3.24
CA LEU A 157 -82.68 -41.05 4.44
C LEU A 157 -81.86 -42.31 4.15
N GLN A 158 -82.06 -42.93 2.97
CA GLN A 158 -81.30 -44.09 2.51
C GLN A 158 -80.03 -43.72 1.72
N THR A 159 -79.77 -42.43 1.49
CA THR A 159 -78.61 -41.95 0.72
C THR A 159 -77.36 -41.75 1.57
N GLY A 160 -76.20 -41.79 0.92
CA GLY A 160 -74.93 -41.44 1.57
C GLY A 160 -74.93 -40.00 2.10
N GLU A 161 -75.63 -39.10 1.41
CA GLU A 161 -75.80 -37.69 1.78
C GLU A 161 -76.55 -37.50 3.10
N ALA A 162 -77.57 -38.32 3.39
CA ALA A 162 -78.27 -38.27 4.68
C ALA A 162 -77.38 -38.72 5.86
N SER A 163 -76.51 -39.72 5.64
CA SER A 163 -75.54 -40.15 6.65
C SER A 163 -74.42 -39.13 6.88
N ALA A 164 -73.97 -38.43 5.83
CA ALA A 164 -73.04 -37.30 5.93
C ALA A 164 -73.66 -36.12 6.69
N LEU A 165 -74.91 -35.77 6.37
CA LEU A 165 -75.65 -34.71 7.04
C LEU A 165 -75.91 -35.03 8.52
N ARG A 166 -76.15 -36.31 8.85
CA ARG A 166 -76.29 -36.76 10.24
C ARG A 166 -74.99 -36.61 11.03
N ARG A 167 -73.85 -36.98 10.45
CA ARG A 167 -72.53 -36.76 11.09
C ARG A 167 -72.25 -35.27 11.27
N PHE A 168 -72.50 -34.46 10.26
CA PHE A 168 -72.37 -33.00 10.34
C PHE A 168 -73.24 -32.40 11.45
N ALA A 169 -74.51 -32.81 11.53
CA ALA A 169 -75.44 -32.36 12.57
C ALA A 169 -75.01 -32.76 14.00
N MET A 170 -74.26 -33.86 14.14
CA MET A 170 -73.74 -34.33 15.43
C MET A 170 -72.43 -33.62 15.84
N GLU A 171 -71.51 -33.39 14.90
CA GLU A 171 -70.14 -32.99 15.21
C GLU A 171 -69.84 -31.52 14.96
N LYS A 172 -70.50 -30.90 13.97
CA LYS A 172 -70.05 -29.64 13.37
C LYS A 172 -71.13 -28.55 13.25
N ALA A 173 -72.40 -28.93 13.09
CA ALA A 173 -73.48 -27.96 12.91
C ALA A 173 -73.66 -27.07 14.15
N THR A 174 -73.81 -25.76 13.94
CA THR A 174 -74.04 -24.78 15.01
C THR A 174 -75.53 -24.46 15.12
N LEU A 175 -76.31 -25.43 15.62
CA LEU A 175 -77.77 -25.30 15.75
C LEU A 175 -78.17 -25.16 17.23
N PRO A 176 -79.29 -24.46 17.54
CA PRO A 176 -79.93 -24.53 18.85
C PRO A 176 -80.21 -25.99 19.23
N ASP A 177 -80.03 -26.35 20.51
CA ASP A 177 -80.15 -27.74 20.97
C ASP A 177 -81.48 -28.40 20.58
N GLN A 178 -82.56 -27.61 20.58
CA GLN A 178 -83.89 -28.04 20.13
C GLN A 178 -83.89 -28.41 18.64
N SER A 179 -83.44 -27.49 17.77
CA SER A 179 -83.35 -27.71 16.32
C SER A 179 -82.39 -28.85 15.94
N ARG A 180 -81.33 -29.05 16.73
CA ARG A 180 -80.40 -30.18 16.56
C ARG A 180 -81.08 -31.51 16.90
N GLN A 181 -81.82 -31.58 18.00
CA GLN A 181 -82.56 -32.79 18.39
C GLN A 181 -83.64 -33.12 17.36
N ASP A 182 -84.38 -32.12 16.88
CA ASP A 182 -85.43 -32.29 15.87
C ASP A 182 -84.84 -32.78 14.53
N LEU A 183 -83.71 -32.21 14.10
CA LEU A 183 -82.99 -32.64 12.91
C LEU A 183 -82.42 -34.06 13.03
N LEU A 184 -81.84 -34.40 14.18
CA LEU A 184 -81.28 -35.74 14.42
C LEU A 184 -82.37 -36.81 14.53
N ALA A 185 -83.52 -36.48 15.13
CA ALA A 185 -84.69 -37.37 15.20
C ALA A 185 -85.27 -37.66 13.81
N PHE A 186 -85.28 -36.66 12.92
CA PHE A 186 -85.65 -36.83 11.51
C PHE A 186 -84.63 -37.70 10.76
N LEU A 187 -83.33 -37.45 10.93
CA LEU A 187 -82.25 -38.19 10.27
C LEU A 187 -82.02 -39.62 10.81
N SER A 188 -82.55 -39.95 11.99
CA SER A 188 -82.47 -41.31 12.56
C SER A 188 -83.57 -42.26 12.08
N GLY A 189 -84.60 -41.76 11.38
CA GLY A 189 -85.69 -42.57 10.82
C GLY A 189 -86.52 -43.32 11.87
N THR A 190 -86.49 -42.86 13.13
CA THR A 190 -87.22 -43.50 14.23
C THR A 190 -88.70 -43.12 14.18
N GLU A 191 -89.53 -43.94 13.53
CA GLU A 191 -91.01 -43.88 13.55
C GLU A 191 -91.64 -44.26 14.92
N GLY A 192 -90.90 -44.09 16.03
CA GLY A 192 -91.23 -44.69 17.32
C GLY A 192 -91.31 -43.69 18.47
N SER A 193 -92.24 -42.72 18.40
CA SER A 193 -93.02 -42.14 19.52
C SER A 193 -93.48 -40.70 19.25
N GLY A 194 -94.76 -40.54 18.91
CA GLY A 194 -95.59 -39.36 19.22
C GLY A 194 -95.40 -38.04 18.46
N TYR A 195 -94.23 -37.71 17.92
CA TYR A 195 -93.99 -36.44 17.22
C TYR A 195 -93.11 -36.65 15.99
N VAL A 196 -93.71 -36.58 14.80
CA VAL A 196 -92.99 -36.44 13.52
C VAL A 196 -93.01 -34.95 13.19
N PRO A 197 -91.87 -34.24 13.25
CA PRO A 197 -91.83 -32.82 12.87
C PRO A 197 -92.40 -32.67 11.46
N GLN A 198 -93.29 -31.70 11.25
CA GLN A 198 -93.79 -31.42 9.90
C GLN A 198 -92.57 -31.13 9.00
N SER A 199 -92.53 -31.76 7.83
CA SER A 199 -91.40 -31.64 6.88
C SER A 199 -91.03 -30.18 6.56
N GLY A 200 -91.96 -29.23 6.70
CA GLY A 200 -91.72 -27.80 6.55
C GLY A 200 -90.83 -27.16 7.61
N GLU A 201 -90.88 -27.61 8.87
CA GLU A 201 -90.03 -27.09 9.96
C GLU A 201 -88.57 -27.56 9.79
N ILE A 202 -88.38 -28.83 9.43
CA ILE A 202 -87.06 -29.39 9.10
C ILE A 202 -86.45 -28.72 7.86
N VAL A 203 -87.25 -28.44 6.83
CA VAL A 203 -86.79 -27.69 5.65
C VAL A 203 -86.37 -26.26 6.03
N GLY A 204 -87.09 -25.60 6.95
CA GLY A 204 -86.70 -24.29 7.48
C GLY A 204 -85.34 -24.33 8.19
N ILE A 205 -85.13 -25.31 9.07
CA ILE A 205 -83.85 -25.52 9.76
C ILE A 205 -82.71 -25.80 8.77
N LEU A 206 -82.95 -26.66 7.76
CA LEU A 206 -81.94 -26.98 6.74
C LEU A 206 -81.60 -25.79 5.85
N LYS A 207 -82.57 -24.94 5.51
CA LYS A 207 -82.34 -23.70 4.76
C LYS A 207 -81.56 -22.67 5.57
N GLN A 208 -81.89 -22.49 6.84
CA GLN A 208 -81.15 -21.61 7.74
C GLN A 208 -79.71 -22.10 7.91
N LEU A 209 -79.51 -23.41 8.07
CA LEU A 209 -78.17 -24.01 8.16
C LEU A 209 -77.38 -23.82 6.87
N LEU A 210 -78.02 -23.97 5.70
CA LEU A 210 -77.39 -23.72 4.41
C LEU A 210 -76.95 -22.25 4.27
N GLU A 211 -77.82 -21.30 4.63
CA GLU A 211 -77.50 -19.86 4.58
C GLU A 211 -76.36 -19.49 5.55
N GLU A 212 -76.33 -20.06 6.75
CA GLU A 212 -75.25 -19.86 7.72
C GLU A 212 -73.93 -20.48 7.26
N MET A 213 -73.97 -21.67 6.62
CA MET A 213 -72.80 -22.29 6.00
C MET A 213 -72.27 -21.47 4.82
N ASP A 214 -73.13 -20.99 3.92
CA ASP A 214 -72.72 -20.13 2.81
C ASP A 214 -72.10 -18.82 3.31
N LYS A 215 -72.68 -18.22 4.36
CA LYS A 215 -72.15 -17.01 4.98
C LYS A 215 -70.77 -17.24 5.62
N SER A 216 -70.63 -18.28 6.44
CA SER A 216 -69.36 -18.63 7.09
C SER A 216 -68.27 -19.01 6.08
N MET A 217 -68.64 -19.65 4.96
CA MET A 217 -67.73 -19.93 3.85
C MET A 217 -67.26 -18.64 3.17
N ALA A 218 -68.17 -17.69 2.93
CA ALA A 218 -67.82 -16.38 2.37
C ALA A 218 -66.89 -15.59 3.29
N GLU A 219 -67.16 -15.60 4.61
CA GLU A 219 -66.29 -14.98 5.62
C GLU A 219 -64.90 -15.66 5.66
N ALA A 220 -64.85 -16.99 5.60
CA ALA A 220 -63.59 -17.75 5.58
C ALA A 220 -62.78 -17.48 4.30
N LEU A 221 -63.42 -17.38 3.13
CA LEU A 221 -62.77 -17.02 1.87
C LEU A 221 -62.22 -15.58 1.90
N ALA A 222 -62.96 -14.65 2.49
CA ALA A 222 -62.51 -13.27 2.68
C ALA A 222 -61.29 -13.23 3.62
N ALA A 223 -61.34 -13.94 4.76
CA ALA A 223 -60.23 -14.03 5.71
C ALA A 223 -58.98 -14.71 5.11
N GLU A 224 -59.15 -15.74 4.29
CA GLU A 224 -58.03 -16.38 3.58
C GLU A 224 -57.40 -15.42 2.55
N THR A 225 -58.23 -14.66 1.81
CA THR A 225 -57.73 -13.67 0.85
C THR A 225 -56.94 -12.56 1.55
N GLU A 226 -57.42 -12.07 2.68
CA GLU A 226 -56.69 -11.10 3.52
C GLU A 226 -55.39 -11.70 4.08
N SER A 227 -55.41 -12.97 4.51
CA SER A 227 -54.23 -13.68 5.00
C SER A 227 -53.17 -13.89 3.92
N ILE A 228 -53.58 -14.15 2.67
CA ILE A 228 -52.68 -14.22 1.51
C ILE A 228 -52.05 -12.85 1.26
N SER A 229 -52.87 -11.80 1.19
CA SER A 229 -52.39 -10.44 0.92
C SER A 229 -51.39 -9.95 1.97
N THR A 230 -51.68 -10.20 3.25
CA THR A 230 -50.77 -9.83 4.36
C THR A 230 -49.47 -10.62 4.33
N TYR A 231 -49.52 -11.93 3.99
CA TYR A 231 -48.33 -12.75 3.79
C TYR A 231 -47.47 -12.25 2.62
N GLU A 232 -48.07 -11.97 1.46
CA GLU A 232 -47.36 -11.45 0.29
C GLU A 232 -46.70 -10.10 0.57
N ALA A 233 -47.40 -9.20 1.27
CA ALA A 233 -46.85 -7.92 1.69
C ALA A 233 -45.65 -8.08 2.65
N LEU A 234 -45.75 -9.00 3.62
CA LEU A 234 -44.67 -9.30 4.55
C LEU A 234 -43.45 -9.90 3.82
N MET A 235 -43.67 -10.83 2.90
CA MET A 235 -42.60 -11.45 2.11
C MET A 235 -41.92 -10.45 1.18
N ALA A 236 -42.69 -9.56 0.54
CA ALA A 236 -42.13 -8.50 -0.29
C ALA A 236 -41.27 -7.52 0.53
N ALA A 237 -41.75 -7.11 1.71
CA ALA A 237 -41.01 -6.24 2.62
C ALA A 237 -39.72 -6.90 3.11
N LYS A 238 -39.79 -8.16 3.55
CA LYS A 238 -38.63 -8.92 4.03
C LYS A 238 -37.62 -9.23 2.94
N LYS A 239 -38.07 -9.52 1.72
CA LYS A 239 -37.17 -9.69 0.57
C LYS A 239 -36.40 -8.41 0.26
N LYS A 240 -37.08 -7.26 0.28
CA LYS A 240 -36.43 -5.95 0.11
C LYS A 240 -35.43 -5.64 1.22
N GLU A 241 -35.75 -6.03 2.46
CA GLU A 241 -34.84 -5.92 3.61
C GLU A 241 -33.58 -6.78 3.39
N VAL A 242 -33.71 -8.04 2.97
CA VAL A 242 -32.58 -8.94 2.66
C VAL A 242 -31.73 -8.41 1.50
N GLU A 243 -32.34 -7.90 0.44
CA GLU A 243 -31.63 -7.28 -0.69
C GLU A 243 -30.84 -6.05 -0.25
N THR A 244 -31.44 -5.18 0.57
CA THR A 244 -30.79 -3.98 1.10
C THR A 244 -29.63 -4.33 2.02
N LEU A 245 -29.83 -5.26 2.95
CA LEU A 245 -28.78 -5.74 3.86
C LEU A 245 -27.64 -6.41 3.10
N THR A 246 -27.93 -7.14 2.03
CA THR A 246 -26.90 -7.76 1.19
C THR A 246 -26.03 -6.70 0.50
N ALA A 247 -26.64 -5.66 -0.06
CA ALA A 247 -25.90 -4.54 -0.66
C ALA A 247 -25.03 -3.81 0.37
N GLN A 248 -25.55 -3.59 1.59
CA GLN A 248 -24.77 -2.98 2.68
C GLN A 248 -23.58 -3.84 3.10
N ILE A 249 -23.79 -5.16 3.24
CA ILE A 249 -22.72 -6.12 3.56
C ILE A 249 -21.60 -6.08 2.51
N GLU A 250 -21.94 -6.03 1.22
CA GLU A 250 -20.95 -5.95 0.13
C GLU A 250 -20.17 -4.63 0.18
N GLU A 251 -20.85 -3.50 0.38
CA GLU A 251 -20.22 -2.19 0.50
C GLU A 251 -19.29 -2.11 1.72
N GLU A 252 -19.72 -2.65 2.87
CA GLU A 252 -18.93 -2.70 4.10
C GLU A 252 -17.71 -3.61 3.97
N GLN A 253 -17.84 -4.77 3.34
CA GLN A 253 -16.70 -5.64 3.03
C GLN A 253 -15.68 -4.94 2.13
N ARG A 254 -16.15 -4.27 1.08
CA ARG A 254 -15.29 -3.48 0.20
C ARG A 254 -14.58 -2.37 0.99
N ARG A 255 -15.31 -1.63 1.82
CA ARG A 255 -14.77 -0.54 2.63
C ARG A 255 -13.75 -1.02 3.66
N ILE A 256 -13.95 -2.19 4.28
CA ILE A 256 -12.96 -2.82 5.16
C ILE A 256 -11.68 -3.17 4.39
N GLY A 257 -11.82 -3.66 3.16
CA GLY A 257 -10.70 -3.92 2.26
C GLY A 257 -9.92 -2.65 1.91
N GLU A 258 -10.61 -1.61 1.45
CA GLU A 258 -10.03 -0.31 1.11
C GLU A 258 -9.33 0.33 2.32
N LEU A 259 -9.97 0.35 3.49
CA LEU A 259 -9.36 0.82 4.74
C LEU A 259 -8.18 -0.04 5.16
N GLY A 260 -8.21 -1.36 4.91
CA GLY A 260 -7.09 -2.26 5.17
C GLY A 260 -5.85 -1.92 4.33
N VAL A 261 -6.04 -1.67 3.03
CA VAL A 261 -4.94 -1.25 2.14
C VAL A 261 -4.43 0.14 2.52
N ALA A 262 -5.33 1.08 2.82
CA ALA A 262 -4.95 2.42 3.23
C ALA A 262 -4.13 2.42 4.53
N LEU A 263 -4.53 1.62 5.53
CA LEU A 263 -3.78 1.46 6.77
C LEU A 263 -2.38 0.91 6.53
N ALA A 264 -2.24 -0.16 5.72
CA ALA A 264 -0.94 -0.72 5.40
C ALA A 264 -0.04 0.28 4.65
N SER A 265 -0.61 1.05 3.71
CA SER A 265 0.12 2.11 3.01
C SER A 265 0.60 3.20 3.96
N MET A 266 -0.27 3.68 4.86
CA MET A 266 0.08 4.72 5.83
C MET A 266 1.11 4.23 6.85
N GLU A 267 1.10 2.95 7.22
CA GLU A 267 2.08 2.35 8.14
C GLU A 267 3.47 2.23 7.50
N ASN A 268 3.52 1.88 6.21
CA ASN A 268 4.77 1.93 5.43
C ASN A 268 5.28 3.36 5.29
N ASP A 269 4.41 4.31 4.90
CA ASP A 269 4.77 5.72 4.77
C ASP A 269 5.29 6.31 6.10
N LEU A 270 4.71 5.89 7.22
CA LEU A 270 5.15 6.28 8.56
C LEU A 270 6.56 5.76 8.83
N THR A 271 6.81 4.49 8.54
CA THR A 271 8.11 3.84 8.73
C THR A 271 9.18 4.51 7.87
N ASP A 272 8.93 4.69 6.57
CA ASP A 272 9.85 5.34 5.63
C ASP A 272 10.16 6.79 6.05
N THR A 273 9.15 7.51 6.54
CA THR A 273 9.32 8.89 7.02
C THR A 273 10.14 8.92 8.31
N GLN A 274 9.96 7.96 9.22
CA GLN A 274 10.77 7.84 10.45
C GLN A 274 12.24 7.51 10.13
N GLU A 275 12.49 6.60 9.19
CA GLU A 275 13.85 6.28 8.74
C GLU A 275 14.53 7.48 8.07
N SER A 276 13.81 8.17 7.18
CA SER A 276 14.30 9.39 6.53
C SER A 276 14.62 10.49 7.55
N LEU A 277 13.74 10.70 8.53
CA LEU A 277 13.96 11.67 9.60
C LEU A 277 15.21 11.35 10.43
N ALA A 278 15.45 10.07 10.73
CA ALA A 278 16.64 9.63 11.46
C ALA A 278 17.92 9.86 10.64
N ALA A 279 17.88 9.56 9.34
CA ALA A 279 18.98 9.82 8.42
C ALA A 279 19.28 11.32 8.28
N ASP A 280 18.27 12.16 8.06
CA ASP A 280 18.40 13.61 7.95
C ASP A 280 18.93 14.22 9.26
N SER A 281 18.44 13.75 10.41
CA SER A 281 18.91 14.22 11.72
C SER A 281 20.39 13.90 11.95
N LYS A 282 20.83 12.71 11.53
CA LYS A 282 22.23 12.31 11.60
C LYS A 282 23.08 13.15 10.64
N PHE A 283 22.64 13.33 9.40
CA PHE A 283 23.34 14.14 8.41
C PHE A 283 23.46 15.60 8.85
N LYS A 284 22.45 16.14 9.55
CA LYS A 284 22.50 17.50 10.12
C LYS A 284 23.63 17.63 11.13
N ALA A 285 23.74 16.68 12.06
CA ALA A 285 24.79 16.68 13.06
C ALA A 285 26.20 16.53 12.45
N GLU A 286 26.34 15.67 11.44
CA GLU A 286 27.60 15.50 10.68
C GLU A 286 27.96 16.76 9.89
N LEU A 287 26.99 17.42 9.28
CA LEU A 287 27.15 18.67 8.55
C LEU A 287 27.59 19.79 9.51
N GLU A 288 26.90 19.98 10.64
CA GLU A 288 27.26 20.98 11.65
C GLU A 288 28.70 20.77 12.16
N THR A 289 29.07 19.53 12.44
CA THR A 289 30.44 19.17 12.85
C THR A 289 31.46 19.51 11.76
N SER A 290 31.19 19.11 10.51
CA SER A 290 32.07 19.38 9.37
C SER A 290 32.26 20.87 9.11
N CYS A 291 31.18 21.65 9.24
CA CYS A 291 31.20 23.11 9.07
C CYS A 291 31.97 23.80 10.20
N SER A 292 31.87 23.31 11.44
CA SER A 292 32.69 23.77 12.57
C SER A 292 34.17 23.50 12.33
N THR A 293 34.54 22.24 12.04
CA THR A 293 35.93 21.84 11.80
C THR A 293 36.56 22.62 10.64
N LYS A 294 35.82 22.84 9.54
CA LYS A 294 36.32 23.64 8.41
C LYS A 294 36.52 25.11 8.77
N THR A 295 35.71 25.65 9.68
CA THR A 295 35.90 27.01 10.18
C THR A 295 37.16 27.11 11.04
N GLU A 296 37.39 26.15 11.93
CA GLU A 296 38.63 26.08 12.74
C GLU A 296 39.88 25.92 11.87
N GLU A 297 39.86 25.00 10.89
CA GLU A 297 40.95 24.81 9.93
C GLU A 297 41.23 26.09 9.13
N TRP A 298 40.19 26.81 8.71
CA TRP A 298 40.33 28.06 7.97
C TRP A 298 40.94 29.18 8.81
N GLU A 299 40.57 29.31 10.09
CA GLU A 299 41.20 30.27 11.00
C GLU A 299 42.69 29.97 11.18
N GLU A 300 43.07 28.69 11.30
CA GLU A 300 44.48 28.28 11.38
C GLU A 300 45.26 28.53 10.09
N ILE A 301 44.66 28.29 8.92
CA ILE A 301 45.26 28.59 7.61
C ILE A 301 45.48 30.10 7.46
N LYS A 302 44.48 30.93 7.82
CA LYS A 302 44.61 32.40 7.79
C LYS A 302 45.73 32.87 8.71
N ARG A 303 45.83 32.32 9.93
CA ARG A 303 46.89 32.63 10.89
C ARG A 303 48.27 32.29 10.34
N THR A 304 48.44 31.04 9.88
CA THR A 304 49.73 30.55 9.36
C THR A 304 50.15 31.34 8.11
N ARG A 305 49.22 31.63 7.19
CA ARG A 305 49.50 32.45 6.01
C ARG A 305 49.89 33.89 6.38
N ALA A 306 49.28 34.48 7.40
CA ALA A 306 49.68 35.81 7.88
C ALA A 306 51.11 35.79 8.46
N GLU A 307 51.46 34.75 9.20
CA GLU A 307 52.82 34.52 9.71
C GLU A 307 53.83 34.33 8.55
N GLU A 308 53.48 33.56 7.52
CA GLU A 308 54.30 33.37 6.30
C GLU A 308 54.52 34.68 5.53
N LEU A 309 53.45 35.45 5.30
CA LEU A 309 53.54 36.75 4.62
C LEU A 309 54.40 37.74 5.41
N LYS A 310 54.34 37.70 6.75
CA LYS A 310 55.20 38.49 7.63
C LYS A 310 56.66 38.03 7.52
N ALA A 311 56.94 36.73 7.58
CA ALA A 311 58.29 36.19 7.44
C ALA A 311 58.91 36.51 6.07
N LEU A 312 58.14 36.39 4.99
CA LEU A 312 58.56 36.78 3.64
C LEU A 312 58.84 38.29 3.57
N ALA A 313 57.98 39.13 4.16
CA ALA A 313 58.18 40.59 4.18
C ALA A 313 59.42 41.00 4.99
N GLU A 314 59.63 40.41 6.17
CA GLU A 314 60.81 40.64 7.00
C GLU A 314 62.10 40.17 6.30
N THR A 315 62.08 39.01 5.65
CA THR A 315 63.22 38.50 4.88
C THR A 315 63.55 39.40 3.69
N ILE A 316 62.54 39.87 2.95
CA ILE A 316 62.72 40.85 1.86
C ILE A 316 63.32 42.15 2.39
N LYS A 317 62.91 42.59 3.58
CA LYS A 317 63.45 43.80 4.23
C LYS A 317 64.92 43.63 4.61
N VAL A 318 65.27 42.55 5.30
CA VAL A 318 66.67 42.25 5.71
C VAL A 318 67.60 42.12 4.49
N LEU A 319 67.13 41.52 3.39
CA LEU A 319 67.92 41.39 2.16
C LEU A 319 68.05 42.69 1.36
N ASN A 320 67.16 43.67 1.59
CA ASN A 320 67.23 45.00 0.97
C ASN A 320 67.78 46.08 1.91
N ASP A 321 68.05 45.79 3.18
CA ASP A 321 68.66 46.74 4.10
C ASP A 321 70.07 47.11 3.60
N ASP A 322 70.38 48.41 3.63
CA ASP A 322 71.60 48.97 3.05
C ASP A 322 72.88 48.40 3.72
N ASP A 323 72.82 48.08 5.01
CA ASP A 323 73.92 47.45 5.76
C ASP A 323 74.22 46.03 5.25
N ALA A 324 73.18 45.25 4.93
CA ALA A 324 73.34 43.92 4.35
C ALA A 324 73.96 44.03 2.95
N LEU A 325 73.46 44.97 2.13
CA LEU A 325 74.01 45.25 0.80
C LEU A 325 75.47 45.72 0.82
N GLU A 326 75.89 46.46 1.86
CA GLU A 326 77.29 46.86 2.07
C GLU A 326 78.20 45.67 2.44
N VAL A 327 77.75 44.79 3.34
CA VAL A 327 78.49 43.58 3.71
C VAL A 327 78.67 42.66 2.50
N PHE A 328 77.65 42.51 1.66
CA PHE A 328 77.74 41.73 0.42
C PHE A 328 78.71 42.35 -0.61
N LYS A 329 78.74 43.68 -0.73
CA LYS A 329 79.73 44.38 -1.57
C LYS A 329 81.16 44.19 -1.05
N LYS A 330 81.36 44.14 0.28
CA LYS A 330 82.68 43.94 0.92
C LYS A 330 83.17 42.48 0.90
N THR A 331 82.26 41.51 0.82
CA THR A 331 82.58 40.07 0.89
C THR A 331 82.59 39.33 -0.45
N LEU A 332 82.18 39.97 -1.56
CA LEU A 332 82.27 39.40 -2.89
C LEU A 332 83.67 39.56 -3.49
N PRO A 333 84.45 38.48 -3.72
CA PRO A 333 85.56 38.52 -4.66
C PRO A 333 84.98 38.73 -6.07
N SER A 334 85.68 39.52 -6.90
CA SER A 334 85.43 39.60 -8.35
C SER A 334 85.24 38.19 -8.95
N ALA A 335 84.42 38.08 -9.99
CA ALA A 335 83.85 36.86 -10.60
C ALA A 335 84.87 35.83 -11.18
N SER A 336 85.99 35.58 -10.50
CA SER A 336 87.07 34.69 -10.92
C SER A 336 87.68 33.89 -9.77
N ALA A 337 87.09 33.90 -8.57
CA ALA A 337 87.51 33.02 -7.46
C ALA A 337 86.62 31.76 -7.40
N SER A 338 87.05 30.74 -8.14
CA SER A 338 86.84 29.31 -7.87
C SER A 338 85.42 28.75 -7.95
N PHE A 339 85.01 28.36 -9.16
CA PHE A 339 84.34 27.07 -9.34
C PHE A 339 85.30 26.13 -10.05
N MET A 340 86.23 25.54 -9.29
CA MET A 340 87.05 24.43 -9.79
C MET A 340 86.10 23.25 -9.97
N GLN A 341 85.52 23.15 -11.17
CA GLN A 341 84.66 22.05 -11.56
C GLN A 341 85.49 20.76 -11.58
N TYR A 342 85.49 20.04 -10.47
CA TYR A 342 85.79 18.62 -10.50
C TYR A 342 84.53 17.94 -11.05
N PRO A 343 84.56 17.29 -12.23
CA PRO A 343 83.41 16.52 -12.69
C PRO A 343 83.26 15.29 -11.78
N THR A 344 82.58 15.46 -10.66
CA THR A 344 82.16 14.35 -9.81
C THR A 344 80.82 13.84 -10.31
N ASN A 345 80.86 12.86 -11.21
CA ASN A 345 79.71 11.99 -11.44
C ASN A 345 79.36 11.29 -10.10
N ALA A 346 78.08 11.27 -9.71
CA ALA A 346 77.61 10.57 -8.51
C ALA A 346 78.03 9.08 -8.47
N ALA A 347 78.24 8.46 -9.63
CA ALA A 347 78.79 7.11 -9.77
C ALA A 347 80.28 7.02 -9.40
N SER A 348 81.09 8.05 -9.67
CA SER A 348 82.54 8.03 -9.35
C SER A 348 82.80 8.28 -7.86
N GLN A 349 81.98 9.12 -7.22
CA GLN A 349 81.97 9.32 -5.76
C GLN A 349 81.53 8.05 -5.02
N ARG A 350 80.46 7.38 -5.49
CA ARG A 350 80.01 6.07 -4.97
C ARG A 350 81.08 4.98 -5.13
N ALA A 351 81.77 4.91 -6.26
CA ALA A 351 82.82 3.91 -6.50
C ALA A 351 84.05 4.12 -5.60
N LYS A 352 84.50 5.37 -5.39
CA LYS A 352 85.60 5.68 -4.45
C LYS A 352 85.22 5.40 -3.00
N ALA A 353 84.00 5.75 -2.58
CA ALA A 353 83.51 5.47 -1.24
C ALA A 353 83.40 3.96 -0.96
N LEU A 354 82.89 3.17 -1.91
CA LEU A 354 82.83 1.71 -1.80
C LEU A 354 84.21 1.05 -1.83
N ALA A 355 85.18 1.59 -2.59
CA ALA A 355 86.55 1.09 -2.62
C ALA A 355 87.27 1.31 -1.27
N MET A 356 87.10 2.47 -0.64
CA MET A 356 87.65 2.73 0.70
C MET A 356 87.00 1.85 1.77
N LEU A 357 85.67 1.68 1.74
CA LEU A 357 84.96 0.82 2.69
C LEU A 357 85.34 -0.66 2.55
N ARG A 358 85.59 -1.15 1.32
CA ARG A 358 86.09 -2.52 1.07
C ARG A 358 87.55 -2.72 1.52
N ALA A 359 88.40 -1.70 1.38
CA ALA A 359 89.78 -1.76 1.85
C ALA A 359 89.87 -1.82 3.38
N VAL A 360 88.98 -1.10 4.09
CA VAL A 360 88.90 -1.15 5.56
C VAL A 360 88.34 -2.49 6.06
N ARG A 361 87.46 -3.15 5.29
CA ARG A 361 86.87 -4.45 5.62
C ARG A 361 87.85 -5.63 5.58
N HIS A 362 88.97 -5.51 4.84
CA HIS A 362 89.96 -6.59 4.73
C HIS A 362 90.95 -6.68 5.90
N ASN A 363 91.11 -5.61 6.69
CA ASN A 363 92.14 -5.50 7.74
C ASN A 363 91.59 -5.21 9.15
N ALA A 364 90.27 -5.29 9.38
CA ALA A 364 89.68 -5.05 10.71
C ALA A 364 88.51 -5.99 11.02
N THR A 365 88.26 -6.21 12.31
CA THR A 365 87.11 -6.97 12.85
C THR A 365 85.77 -6.45 12.31
N PRO A 366 84.82 -7.34 12.00
CA PRO A 366 83.58 -6.96 11.33
C PRO A 366 82.77 -5.97 12.18
N ARG A 367 82.49 -4.79 11.62
CA ARG A 367 81.65 -3.75 12.22
C ARG A 367 80.35 -3.60 11.41
N PRO A 368 79.18 -3.92 11.98
CA PRO A 368 77.91 -3.96 11.26
C PRO A 368 77.44 -2.58 10.75
N GLU A 369 77.92 -1.48 11.32
CA GLU A 369 77.55 -0.12 10.91
C GLU A 369 78.14 0.26 9.54
N LEU A 370 79.33 -0.26 9.21
CA LEU A 370 80.00 0.00 7.92
C LEU A 370 79.38 -0.82 6.77
N ASP A 371 78.81 -1.98 7.08
CA ASP A 371 78.10 -2.81 6.10
C ASP A 371 76.74 -2.22 5.71
N PHE A 372 76.05 -1.55 6.64
CA PHE A 372 74.79 -0.85 6.36
C PHE A 372 74.98 0.32 5.37
N ILE A 373 76.05 1.10 5.53
CA ILE A 373 76.39 2.22 4.64
C ILE A 373 76.78 1.72 3.24
N ALA A 374 77.46 0.57 3.15
CA ALA A 374 77.81 -0.06 1.87
C ALA A 374 76.58 -0.56 1.09
N VAL A 375 75.54 -1.05 1.78
CA VAL A 375 74.27 -1.46 1.17
C VAL A 375 73.46 -0.25 0.68
N ALA A 376 73.40 0.84 1.46
CA ALA A 376 72.72 2.08 1.07
C ALA A 376 73.31 2.74 -0.19
N LEU A 377 74.63 2.65 -0.40
CA LEU A 377 75.32 3.16 -1.60
C LEU A 377 75.10 2.29 -2.85
N SER A 378 74.70 1.03 -2.68
CA SER A 378 74.47 0.06 -3.78
C SER A 378 73.11 0.17 -4.48
N GLY A 379 72.27 1.14 -4.08
CA GLY A 379 71.03 1.45 -4.80
C GLY A 379 70.03 0.29 -4.83
N LYS A 380 69.81 -0.37 -3.69
CA LYS A 380 68.71 -1.33 -3.55
C LYS A 380 67.45 -0.63 -3.03
N LYS A 381 66.41 -0.75 -3.86
CA LYS A 381 64.99 -0.38 -3.73
C LYS A 381 64.57 0.12 -2.34
N ILE A 382 64.19 1.39 -2.28
CA ILE A 382 63.31 1.91 -1.22
C ILE A 382 62.02 1.09 -1.29
N GLY A 383 61.69 0.42 -0.19
CA GLY A 383 60.51 -0.43 -0.09
C GLY A 383 59.26 0.41 -0.33
N PHE A 384 58.46 -0.01 -1.31
CA PHE A 384 57.08 0.43 -1.48
C PHE A 384 56.17 -0.16 -0.38
N ASP A 385 56.71 -0.69 0.72
CA ASP A 385 55.97 -1.42 1.74
C ASP A 385 54.77 -0.62 2.28
N LYS A 386 54.89 0.71 2.36
CA LYS A 386 53.78 1.58 2.79
C LYS A 386 52.70 1.76 1.71
N VAL A 387 53.09 1.79 0.44
CA VAL A 387 52.14 1.86 -0.69
C VAL A 387 51.50 0.50 -0.94
N ILE A 388 52.28 -0.58 -0.82
CA ILE A 388 51.81 -1.96 -0.86
C ILE A 388 50.83 -2.20 0.29
N SER A 389 51.13 -1.72 1.51
CA SER A 389 50.19 -1.79 2.65
C SER A 389 48.91 -1.00 2.41
N MET A 390 48.95 0.19 1.80
CA MET A 390 47.73 0.94 1.46
C MET A 390 46.94 0.27 0.32
N ILE A 391 47.61 -0.36 -0.65
CA ILE A 391 46.98 -1.15 -1.71
C ILE A 391 46.36 -2.43 -1.13
N ASP A 392 47.03 -3.09 -0.19
CA ASP A 392 46.52 -4.29 0.49
C ASP A 392 45.33 -3.96 1.39
N GLU A 393 45.33 -2.81 2.08
CA GLU A 393 44.18 -2.31 2.84
C GLU A 393 43.00 -1.94 1.94
N MET A 394 43.25 -1.27 0.80
CA MET A 394 42.20 -0.94 -0.17
C MET A 394 41.65 -2.20 -0.86
N ALA A 395 42.51 -3.17 -1.17
CA ALA A 395 42.09 -4.47 -1.69
C ALA A 395 41.29 -5.27 -0.65
N ALA A 396 41.65 -5.21 0.63
CA ALA A 396 40.90 -5.85 1.71
C ALA A 396 39.53 -5.19 1.92
N ASN A 397 39.43 -3.86 1.86
CA ASN A 397 38.16 -3.14 1.92
C ASN A 397 37.27 -3.43 0.72
N LEU A 398 37.83 -3.39 -0.51
CA LEU A 398 37.09 -3.76 -1.72
C LEU A 398 36.58 -5.20 -1.67
N LYS A 399 37.32 -6.13 -1.05
CA LYS A 399 36.88 -7.52 -0.88
C LYS A 399 35.73 -7.65 0.12
N LYS A 400 35.75 -6.86 1.21
CA LYS A 400 34.62 -6.78 2.16
C LYS A 400 33.39 -6.10 1.55
N GLU A 401 33.58 -5.05 0.77
CA GLU A 401 32.50 -4.39 0.03
C GLU A 401 31.90 -5.35 -0.99
N GLN A 402 32.74 -6.11 -1.70
CA GLN A 402 32.29 -7.13 -2.65
C GLN A 402 31.48 -8.23 -1.95
N GLU A 403 31.90 -8.74 -0.79
CA GLU A 403 31.10 -9.71 -0.01
C GLU A 403 29.77 -9.12 0.46
N SER A 404 29.73 -7.83 0.86
CA SER A 404 28.49 -7.16 1.23
C SER A 404 27.56 -6.92 0.04
N ASP A 405 28.11 -6.59 -1.13
CA ASP A 405 27.35 -6.34 -2.34
C ASP A 405 26.84 -7.66 -2.94
N ASP A 406 27.62 -8.73 -2.90
CA ASP A 406 27.19 -10.07 -3.29
C ASP A 406 26.04 -10.55 -2.38
N ALA A 407 26.12 -10.35 -1.06
CA ALA A 407 25.05 -10.68 -0.13
C ALA A 407 23.78 -9.84 -0.35
N LYS A 408 23.92 -8.53 -0.62
CA LYS A 408 22.78 -7.67 -0.97
C LYS A 408 22.16 -8.05 -2.30
N LYS A 409 22.97 -8.42 -3.28
CA LYS A 409 22.50 -8.87 -4.59
C LYS A 409 21.69 -10.16 -4.44
N GLU A 410 22.20 -11.14 -3.70
CA GLU A 410 21.48 -12.40 -3.44
C GLU A 410 20.18 -12.15 -2.65
N TYR A 411 20.20 -11.24 -1.67
CA TYR A 411 18.98 -10.79 -0.99
C TYR A 411 17.97 -10.16 -1.97
N CYS A 412 18.40 -9.21 -2.80
CA CYS A 412 17.54 -8.55 -3.79
C CYS A 412 16.97 -9.54 -4.80
N GLU A 413 17.78 -10.46 -5.34
CA GLU A 413 17.33 -11.52 -6.25
C GLU A 413 16.28 -12.41 -5.57
N SER A 414 16.52 -12.85 -4.34
CA SER A 414 15.55 -13.66 -3.59
C SER A 414 14.22 -12.93 -3.31
N GLN A 415 14.26 -11.62 -3.02
CA GLN A 415 13.06 -10.83 -2.77
C GLN A 415 12.29 -10.56 -4.06
N LEU A 416 13.00 -10.37 -5.18
CA LEU A 416 12.38 -10.23 -6.49
C LEU A 416 11.69 -11.53 -6.91
N ASP A 417 12.31 -12.69 -6.70
CA ASP A 417 11.70 -14.00 -6.98
C ASP A 417 10.44 -14.21 -6.13
N ILE A 418 10.52 -13.95 -4.81
CA ILE A 418 9.34 -14.05 -3.92
C ILE A 418 8.22 -13.10 -4.36
N SER A 419 8.58 -11.89 -4.81
CA SER A 419 7.61 -10.89 -5.26
C SER A 419 6.99 -11.28 -6.60
N GLU A 420 7.77 -11.84 -7.53
CA GLU A 420 7.26 -12.39 -8.79
C GLU A 420 6.32 -13.57 -8.54
N ASP A 421 6.67 -14.48 -7.64
CA ASP A 421 5.83 -15.64 -7.30
C ASP A 421 4.51 -15.19 -6.64
N LYS A 422 4.57 -14.21 -5.73
CA LYS A 422 3.37 -13.60 -5.15
C LYS A 422 2.52 -12.92 -6.23
N LYS A 423 3.14 -12.18 -7.15
CA LYS A 423 2.45 -11.54 -8.26
C LYS A 423 1.72 -12.57 -9.14
N LYS A 424 2.42 -13.63 -9.56
CA LYS A 424 1.82 -14.72 -10.36
C LYS A 424 0.68 -15.41 -9.60
N GLY A 425 0.85 -15.66 -8.31
CA GLY A 425 -0.21 -16.22 -7.46
C GLY A 425 -1.45 -15.32 -7.37
N LEU A 426 -1.25 -14.01 -7.21
CA LEU A 426 -2.34 -13.03 -7.19
C LEU A 426 -3.02 -12.88 -8.56
N GLU A 427 -2.26 -12.90 -9.66
CA GLU A 427 -2.82 -12.87 -11.03
C GLU A 427 -3.68 -14.11 -11.31
N LEU A 428 -3.26 -15.30 -10.87
CA LEU A 428 -4.06 -16.52 -10.96
C LEU A 428 -5.34 -16.42 -10.13
N ALA A 429 -5.25 -15.95 -8.88
CA ALA A 429 -6.43 -15.76 -8.02
C ALA A 429 -7.41 -14.73 -8.60
N LEU A 430 -6.91 -13.68 -9.26
CA LEU A 430 -7.73 -12.72 -10.01
C LEU A 430 -8.44 -13.39 -11.18
N SER A 431 -7.72 -14.15 -12.01
CA SER A 431 -8.31 -14.89 -13.14
C SER A 431 -9.37 -15.91 -12.69
N ASP A 432 -9.13 -16.61 -11.59
CA ASP A 432 -10.11 -17.54 -11.01
C ASP A 432 -11.36 -16.80 -10.52
N SER A 433 -11.17 -15.64 -9.90
CA SER A 433 -12.27 -14.78 -9.43
C SER A 433 -13.07 -14.20 -10.59
N GLU A 434 -12.41 -13.74 -11.67
CA GLU A 434 -13.08 -13.27 -12.90
C GLU A 434 -13.90 -14.38 -13.55
N THR A 435 -13.34 -15.59 -13.66
CA THR A 435 -14.06 -16.75 -14.19
C THR A 435 -15.27 -17.12 -13.33
N ALA A 436 -15.14 -17.01 -12.01
CA ALA A 436 -16.25 -17.22 -11.08
C ALA A 436 -17.35 -16.15 -11.24
N ILE A 437 -16.96 -14.89 -11.43
CA ILE A 437 -17.89 -13.78 -11.70
C ILE A 437 -18.66 -14.03 -13.00
N GLU A 438 -17.98 -14.36 -14.11
CA GLU A 438 -18.64 -14.68 -15.38
C GLU A 438 -19.64 -15.83 -15.24
N LYS A 439 -19.29 -16.88 -14.48
CA LYS A 439 -20.20 -18.00 -14.20
C LYS A 439 -21.41 -17.56 -13.38
N MET A 440 -21.23 -16.69 -12.39
CA MET A 440 -22.33 -16.15 -11.58
C MET A 440 -23.22 -15.23 -12.42
N GLU A 441 -22.65 -14.38 -13.28
CA GLU A 441 -23.43 -13.54 -14.21
C GLU A 441 -24.27 -14.40 -15.16
N GLY A 442 -23.71 -15.48 -15.72
CA GLY A 442 -24.46 -16.43 -16.54
C GLY A 442 -25.58 -17.15 -15.76
N SER A 443 -25.34 -17.45 -14.48
CA SER A 443 -26.38 -18.01 -13.60
C SER A 443 -27.48 -16.99 -13.29
N ILE A 444 -27.13 -15.74 -13.06
CA ILE A 444 -28.08 -14.63 -12.85
C ILE A 444 -28.94 -14.41 -14.11
N ALA A 445 -28.34 -14.50 -15.30
CA ALA A 445 -29.07 -14.39 -16.56
C ALA A 445 -30.09 -15.53 -16.72
N THR A 446 -29.67 -16.77 -16.46
CA THR A 446 -30.57 -17.94 -16.47
C THR A 446 -31.71 -17.78 -15.46
N LEU A 447 -31.41 -17.39 -14.21
CA LEU A 447 -32.42 -17.16 -13.18
C LEU A 447 -33.40 -16.04 -13.55
N LYS A 448 -32.94 -14.98 -14.24
CA LYS A 448 -33.84 -13.94 -14.76
C LYS A 448 -34.80 -14.48 -15.82
N GLU A 449 -34.31 -15.33 -16.73
CA GLU A 449 -35.17 -15.97 -17.73
C GLU A 449 -36.20 -16.90 -17.08
N GLU A 450 -35.78 -17.69 -16.07
CA GLU A 450 -36.67 -18.56 -15.30
C GLU A 450 -37.74 -17.77 -14.53
N ILE A 451 -37.36 -16.65 -13.90
CA ILE A 451 -38.32 -15.75 -13.23
C ILE A 451 -39.33 -15.18 -14.23
N ALA A 452 -38.87 -14.70 -15.39
CA ALA A 452 -39.77 -14.17 -16.43
C ALA A 452 -40.72 -15.24 -16.98
N ALA A 453 -40.25 -16.48 -17.13
CA ALA A 453 -41.07 -17.61 -17.53
C ALA A 453 -42.13 -17.96 -16.46
N LEU A 454 -41.73 -17.98 -15.18
CA LEU A 454 -42.64 -18.20 -14.06
C LEU A 454 -43.70 -17.10 -13.93
N GLU A 455 -43.33 -15.82 -14.07
CA GLU A 455 -44.28 -14.71 -14.08
C GLU A 455 -45.31 -14.82 -15.21
N THR A 456 -44.86 -15.26 -16.39
CA THR A 456 -45.75 -15.50 -17.53
C THR A 456 -46.70 -16.67 -17.25
N GLY A 457 -46.18 -17.74 -16.62
CA GLY A 457 -46.96 -18.88 -16.17
C GLY A 457 -48.03 -18.49 -15.14
N ILE A 458 -47.69 -17.66 -14.15
CA ILE A 458 -48.63 -17.14 -13.15
C ILE A 458 -49.73 -16.33 -13.83
N LYS A 459 -49.40 -15.40 -14.74
CA LYS A 459 -50.41 -14.62 -15.47
C LYS A 459 -51.34 -15.50 -16.32
N ALA A 460 -50.80 -16.57 -16.93
CA ALA A 460 -51.61 -17.52 -17.68
C ALA A 460 -52.53 -18.33 -16.76
N LEU A 461 -52.04 -18.72 -15.59
CA LEU A 461 -52.82 -19.43 -14.57
C LEU A 461 -53.93 -18.54 -14.01
N ASP A 462 -53.64 -17.29 -13.66
CA ASP A 462 -54.62 -16.30 -13.20
C ASP A 462 -55.72 -16.09 -14.25
N LYS A 463 -55.33 -15.97 -15.52
CA LYS A 463 -56.29 -15.88 -16.62
C LYS A 463 -57.17 -17.12 -16.73
N SER A 464 -56.59 -18.32 -16.64
CA SER A 464 -57.34 -19.57 -16.66
C SER A 464 -58.28 -19.72 -15.47
N VAL A 465 -57.89 -19.23 -14.28
CA VAL A 465 -58.73 -19.21 -13.09
C VAL A 465 -59.88 -18.21 -13.26
N ALA A 466 -59.63 -17.03 -13.81
CA ALA A 466 -60.67 -16.04 -14.11
C ALA A 466 -61.69 -16.58 -15.14
N GLU A 467 -61.23 -17.18 -16.23
CA GLU A 467 -62.09 -17.81 -17.25
C GLU A 467 -62.89 -19.01 -16.69
N ALA A 468 -62.29 -19.80 -15.78
CA ALA A 468 -62.99 -20.88 -15.10
C ALA A 468 -64.03 -20.37 -14.07
N THR A 469 -63.83 -19.16 -13.54
CA THR A 469 -64.75 -18.52 -12.60
C THR A 469 -65.93 -17.85 -13.32
N GLU A 470 -65.74 -17.31 -14.52
CA GLU A 470 -66.83 -16.79 -15.37
C GLU A 470 -67.75 -17.89 -15.93
N ASN A 471 -67.22 -19.10 -16.13
CA ASN A 471 -67.99 -20.25 -16.66
C ASN A 471 -68.75 -21.03 -15.58
N ARG A 472 -68.77 -20.54 -14.34
CA ARG A 472 -69.40 -21.19 -13.18
C ARG A 472 -70.50 -20.30 -12.63
#